data_AF-A0A536TE31-F1
#
_entry.id   AF-A0A536TE31-F1
#
_cell.length_a   1.000
_cell.length_b   1.000
_cell.length_c   1.000
_cell.angle_alpha   90.00
_cell.angle_beta   90.00
_cell.angle_gamma   90.00
#
_symmetry.space_group_name_H-M   'P 1'
#
loop_
_entity.id
_entity.type
_entity.pdbx_description
1 polymer ?
#
loop_
_entity_poly.entity_id
_entity_poly.type
_entity_poly.pdbx_seq_one_letter_code
_entity_poly.pdbx_strand_id
1 'polypeptide(L)' 'MTSVRNPAHTTKVPIRWGDMDAQGHVNNTVYFRYMEQARIEWLAGVRERLGDFPG' A
#
# COMPACT_ATOMS: atom_id res chain seq x y z
N MET A 1 -7.15 1.08 -27.74
CA MET A 1 -5.90 1.37 -27.01
C MET A 1 -6.26 1.89 -25.63
N THR A 2 -6.01 1.11 -24.59
CA THR A 2 -6.29 1.48 -23.19
C THR A 2 -5.28 2.54 -22.75
N SER A 3 -5.76 3.68 -22.25
CA SER A 3 -4.91 4.74 -21.68
C SER A 3 -4.12 4.20 -20.49
N VAL A 4 -2.79 4.38 -20.48
CA VAL A 4 -1.93 4.04 -19.35
C VAL A 4 -2.28 4.97 -18.19
N ARG A 5 -2.72 4.40 -17.06
CA ARG A 5 -3.00 5.16 -15.84
C ARG A 5 -1.77 5.20 -14.95
N ASN A 6 -1.42 6.39 -14.46
CA ASN A 6 -0.43 6.54 -13.41
C ASN A 6 -0.99 6.06 -12.06
N PRO A 7 -0.18 5.40 -11.22
CA PRO A 7 -0.60 5.00 -9.89
C PRO A 7 -0.83 6.22 -8.99
N ALA A 8 -1.87 6.17 -8.15
CA ALA A 8 -2.18 7.23 -7.19
C ALA A 8 -1.15 7.31 -6.04
N HIS A 9 -0.54 6.17 -5.69
CA HIS A 9 0.48 6.05 -4.67
C HIS A 9 1.32 4.79 -4.88
N THR A 10 2.57 4.82 -4.43
CA THR A 10 3.49 3.68 -4.46
C THR A 10 4.23 3.61 -3.13
N THR A 11 4.13 2.46 -2.46
CA THR A 11 4.85 2.15 -1.22
C THR A 11 5.84 1.01 -1.48
N LYS A 12 7.04 1.10 -0.91
CA LYS A 12 8.00 -0.01 -0.89
C LYS A 12 7.88 -0.73 0.44
N VAL A 13 7.40 -1.98 0.42
CA VAL A 13 7.32 -2.82 1.62
C VAL A 13 8.40 -3.90 1.56
N PRO A 14 9.30 -3.98 2.55
CA PRO A 14 10.27 -5.07 2.60
C PRO A 14 9.57 -6.37 3.01
N ILE A 15 9.83 -7.45 2.24
CA ILE A 15 9.32 -8.78 2.56
C ILE A 15 10.07 -9.34 3.77
N ARG A 16 9.32 -9.90 4.73
CA ARG A 16 9.87 -10.53 5.94
C ARG A 16 9.76 -12.05 5.82
N TRP A 17 10.64 -12.76 6.52
CA TRP A 17 10.60 -14.22 6.52
C TRP A 17 9.25 -14.77 7.00
N GLY A 18 8.63 -14.12 7.99
CA GLY A 18 7.32 -14.49 8.53
C GLY A 18 6.13 -14.21 7.60
N ASP A 19 6.33 -13.53 6.47
CA ASP A 19 5.27 -13.30 5.49
C ASP A 19 5.09 -14.51 4.55
N MET A 20 6.02 -15.47 4.59
CA MET A 20 6.00 -16.66 3.74
C MET A 20 5.13 -17.76 4.33
N ASP A 21 4.44 -18.51 3.46
CA ASP A 21 3.79 -19.76 3.82
C ASP A 21 4.74 -20.96 3.71
N ALA A 22 4.23 -22.16 3.99
CA ALA A 22 4.98 -23.40 3.94
C ALA A 22 5.51 -23.76 2.54
N GLN A 23 5.01 -23.12 1.47
CA GLN A 23 5.48 -23.32 0.11
C GLN A 23 6.63 -22.37 -0.27
N GLY A 24 7.08 -21.52 0.67
CA GLY A 24 8.22 -20.61 0.45
C GLY A 24 7.88 -19.39 -0.39
N HIS A 25 6.59 -19.09 -0.56
CA HIS A 25 6.13 -17.86 -1.21
C HIS A 25 5.42 -16.97 -0.20
N VAL A 26 5.31 -15.68 -0.50
CA VAL A 26 4.50 -14.76 0.32
C VAL A 26 3.06 -15.22 0.31
N ASN A 27 2.47 -15.39 1.49
CA ASN A 27 1.08 -15.80 1.61
C ASN A 27 0.14 -14.73 1.01
N ASN A 28 -0.81 -15.16 0.19
CA ASN A 28 -1.77 -14.27 -0.47
C ASN A 28 -2.53 -13.34 0.50
N THR A 29 -2.82 -13.78 1.72
CA THR A 29 -3.53 -12.93 2.71
C THR A 29 -2.67 -11.77 3.21
N VAL A 30 -1.34 -11.89 3.17
CA VAL A 30 -0.42 -10.82 3.59
C VAL A 30 -0.49 -9.61 2.66
N TYR A 31 -0.86 -9.80 1.38
CA TYR A 31 -1.04 -8.69 0.45
C TYR A 31 -2.08 -7.67 0.93
N PHE A 32 -3.10 -8.07 1.69
CA PHE A 32 -4.05 -7.13 2.27
C PHE A 32 -3.40 -6.20 3.30
N ARG A 33 -2.36 -6.66 4.01
CA ARG A 33 -1.57 -5.84 4.93
C ARG A 33 -0.68 -4.85 4.18
N TYR A 34 -0.11 -5.26 3.05
CA TYR A 34 0.65 -4.35 2.20
C TYR A 34 -0.25 -3.26 1.60
N MET A 35 -1.44 -3.62 1.13
CA MET A 35 -2.43 -2.66 0.63
C MET A 35 -2.91 -1.72 1.74
N GLU A 36 -3.10 -2.24 2.96
CA GLU A 36 -3.46 -1.42 4.12
C GLU A 36 -2.39 -0.38 4.44
N GLN A 37 -1.11 -0.77 4.46
CA GLN A 37 -0.02 0.18 4.67
C GLN A 37 0.01 1.24 3.56
N ALA A 38 -0.04 0.83 2.29
CA ALA A 38 -0.03 1.77 1.16
C ALA A 38 -1.24 2.71 1.19
N ARG A 39 -2.41 2.24 1.62
CA ARG A 39 -3.61 3.05 1.79
C ARG A 39 -3.43 4.09 2.90
N ILE A 40 -2.86 3.71 4.04
CA ILE A 40 -2.62 4.63 5.16
C ILE A 40 -1.61 5.71 4.74
N GLU A 41 -0.50 5.33 4.12
CA GLU A 41 0.51 6.27 3.63
C GLU A 41 -0.08 7.22 2.56
N TRP A 42 -0.89 6.70 1.65
CA TRP A 42 -1.59 7.52 0.67
C TRP A 42 -2.53 8.53 1.33
N LEU A 43 -3.39 8.10 2.26
CA LEU A 43 -4.34 8.97 2.96
C LEU A 43 -3.62 10.04 3.81
N ALA A 44 -2.52 9.69 4.46
CA ALA A 44 -1.68 10.64 5.18
C ALA A 44 -1.15 11.73 4.23
N GLY A 45 -0.60 11.34 3.08
CA GLY A 45 -0.15 12.30 2.08
C GLY A 45 -1.31 13.11 1.45
N VAL A 46 -2.52 12.55 1.33
CA VAL A 46 -3.69 13.31 0.87
C VAL A 46 -4.08 14.37 1.90
N ARG A 47 -4.10 14.02 3.19
CA ARG A 47 -4.35 14.97 4.28
C ARG A 47 -3.35 16.12 4.25
N GLU A 48 -2.06 15.82 4.11
CA GLU A 48 -1.02 16.86 4.02
C GLU A 48 -1.24 17.82 2.84
N ARG A 49 -1.70 17.31 1.69
CA ARG A 49 -1.96 18.14 0.49
C ARG A 49 -3.21 19.01 0.61
N LEU A 50 -4.22 18.53 1.32
CA LEU A 50 -5.49 19.25 1.48
C LEU A 50 -5.46 20.22 2.67
N GLY A 51 -4.45 20.14 3.53
CA GLY A 51 -4.38 20.85 4.80
C GLY A 51 -5.25 20.19 5.86
N ASP A 52 -4.98 20.46 7.14
CA ASP A 52 -5.86 20.02 8.23
C ASP A 52 -7.22 20.68 8.04
N PHE A 53 -8.24 19.87 7.76
CA PHE A 53 -9.62 20.32 7.77
C PHE A 53 -9.91 20.83 9.20
N PRO A 54 -10.26 22.11 9.39
CA PRO A 54 -10.79 22.53 10.67
C PRO A 54 -12.13 21.81 10.85
N GLY A 55 -12.18 20.96 11.87
CA GLY A 55 -13.44 20.48 12.44
C GLY A 55 -14.14 21.62 13.17
#